data_AF-A0A212KV44-F1
#
_entry.id   AF-A0A212KV44-F1
#
_cell.length_a   1.000
_cell.length_b   1.000
_cell.length_c   1.000
_cell.angle_alpha   90.00
_cell.angle_beta   90.00
_cell.angle_gamma   90.00
#
_symmetry.space_group_name_H-M   'P 1'
#
loop_
_entity.id
_entity.type
_entity.pdbx_description
1 polymer ?
#
loop_
_entity_poly.entity_id
_entity_poly.type
_entity_poly.pdbx_seq_one_letter_code
_entity_poly.pdbx_strand_id
1 'polypeptide(L)'
;MTLYFVPTPIGNLADITYRAIEVLSKSDYILCEDTRHSLRLLKHYDIQKPLKSYHKFNESKVLDRILDDLKSGLQISLISDAGTPGIADPGAILLKACVERGLEVISLPGPCAVVTALSASGLDTERFQFVGFLPKKK
;
A
#
# COMPACT_ATOMS: atom_id res chain seq x y z
N MET A 1 11.26 -1.56 14.01
CA MET A 1 9.95 -0.89 14.10
C MET A 1 9.69 -0.38 12.72
N THR A 2 8.71 -0.92 11.99
CA THR A 2 8.75 -0.70 10.54
C THR A 2 7.35 -0.77 9.96
N LEU A 3 6.95 0.33 9.33
CA LEU A 3 5.79 0.37 8.45
C LEU A 3 6.23 -0.05 7.05
N TYR A 4 5.58 -1.07 6.49
CA TYR A 4 5.84 -1.52 5.14
C TYR A 4 4.76 -1.05 4.17
N PHE A 5 5.15 -0.40 3.08
CA PHE A 5 4.26 -0.15 1.95
C PHE A 5 4.42 -1.32 1.00
N VAL A 6 3.37 -2.12 0.82
CA VAL A 6 3.42 -3.38 0.07
C VAL A 6 2.50 -3.29 -1.14
N PRO A 7 3.06 -3.23 -2.37
CA PRO A 7 2.25 -3.25 -3.57
C PRO A 7 1.50 -4.58 -3.76
N THR A 8 0.26 -4.48 -4.26
CA THR A 8 -0.59 -5.62 -4.57
C THR A 8 -0.78 -5.76 -6.09
N PRO A 9 -1.16 -6.96 -6.58
CA PRO A 9 -1.50 -7.16 -7.98
C PRO A 9 -2.53 -6.17 -8.55
N ILE A 10 -2.37 -5.80 -9.82
CA ILE A 10 -3.31 -4.92 -10.55
C ILE A 10 -4.27 -5.68 -11.49
N GLY A 11 -4.39 -6.99 -11.33
CA GLY A 11 -5.31 -7.83 -12.11
C GLY A 11 -4.89 -9.29 -12.25
N ASN A 12 -3.60 -9.59 -12.17
CA ASN A 12 -3.07 -10.95 -12.22
C ASN A 12 -2.34 -11.27 -10.91
N LEU A 13 -2.82 -12.29 -10.18
CA LEU A 13 -2.28 -12.66 -8.87
C LEU A 13 -0.78 -12.91 -8.93
N ALA A 14 -0.27 -13.55 -10.00
CA ALA A 14 1.14 -13.87 -10.18
C ALA A 14 2.11 -12.66 -10.17
N ASP A 15 1.59 -11.43 -10.28
CA ASP A 15 2.41 -10.20 -10.26
C ASP A 15 2.83 -9.79 -8.84
N ILE A 16 2.35 -10.47 -7.79
CA ILE A 16 2.84 -10.23 -6.44
C ILE A 16 4.31 -10.65 -6.32
N THR A 17 5.10 -9.93 -5.54
CA THR A 17 6.50 -10.32 -5.30
C THR A 17 6.61 -11.31 -4.15
N TYR A 18 7.63 -12.18 -4.19
CA TYR A 18 7.94 -13.06 -3.05
C TYR A 18 8.17 -12.27 -1.76
N ARG A 19 8.83 -11.10 -1.85
CA ARG A 19 9.07 -10.23 -0.69
C ARG A 19 7.78 -9.65 -0.12
N ALA A 20 6.78 -9.36 -0.95
CA ALA A 20 5.47 -8.93 -0.47
C ALA A 20 4.79 -10.01 0.36
N ILE A 21 4.76 -11.26 -0.13
CA ILE A 21 4.19 -12.40 0.60
C ILE A 21 4.89 -12.59 1.95
N GLU A 22 6.23 -12.54 1.97
CA GLU A 22 7.02 -12.68 3.19
C GLU A 22 6.71 -11.57 4.22
N VAL A 23 6.71 -10.31 3.79
CA VAL A 23 6.47 -9.16 4.66
C VAL A 23 5.04 -9.16 5.22
N LEU A 24 4.04 -9.46 4.38
CA LEU A 24 2.65 -9.57 4.83
C LEU A 24 2.50 -10.71 5.84
N SER A 25 3.15 -11.85 5.62
CA SER A 25 3.15 -12.99 6.55
C SER A 25 3.84 -12.72 7.89
N LYS A 26 4.73 -11.73 7.94
CA LYS A 26 5.43 -11.31 9.17
C LYS A 26 4.76 -10.14 9.89
N SER A 27 3.82 -9.46 9.25
CA SER A 27 3.15 -8.30 9.86
C SER A 27 2.27 -8.72 11.04
N ASP A 28 2.12 -7.85 12.04
CA ASP A 28 1.20 -8.02 13.15
C ASP A 28 -0.25 -7.77 12.72
N TYR A 29 -0.44 -6.78 11.85
CA TYR A 29 -1.69 -6.56 11.12
C TYR A 29 -1.42 -5.80 9.81
N ILE A 30 -2.42 -5.83 8.94
CA ILE A 30 -2.36 -5.22 7.61
C ILE A 30 -3.46 -4.16 7.50
N LEU A 31 -3.07 -2.95 7.13
CA LEU A 31 -3.93 -1.83 6.80
C LEU A 31 -4.35 -1.92 5.33
N CYS A 32 -5.64 -1.77 5.04
CA CYS A 32 -6.18 -1.87 3.67
C CYS A 32 -7.46 -1.05 3.48
N GLU A 33 -7.78 -0.70 2.25
CA GLU A 33 -8.99 0.09 1.91
C GLU A 33 -10.27 -0.72 2.10
N ASP A 34 -10.42 -1.82 1.35
CA ASP A 34 -11.51 -2.79 1.51
C ASP A 34 -10.98 -4.12 2.07
N THR A 35 -11.38 -4.43 3.31
CA THR A 35 -10.99 -5.66 4.00
C THR A 35 -11.53 -6.92 3.32
N ARG A 36 -12.66 -6.85 2.61
CA ARG A 36 -13.25 -8.00 1.91
C ARG A 36 -12.47 -8.32 0.64
N HIS A 37 -12.02 -7.29 -0.07
CA HIS A 37 -11.15 -7.44 -1.25
C HIS A 37 -9.79 -8.00 -0.82
N SER A 38 -9.16 -7.35 0.16
CA SER A 38 -7.87 -7.75 0.69
C SER A 38 -7.88 -9.16 1.30
N LEU A 39 -8.98 -9.58 1.94
CA LEU A 39 -9.12 -10.93 2.47
C LEU A 39 -9.02 -12.01 1.39
N ARG A 40 -9.53 -11.75 0.18
CA ARG A 40 -9.42 -12.72 -0.94
C ARG A 40 -7.98 -12.86 -1.40
N LEU A 41 -7.27 -11.74 -1.51
CA LEU A 41 -5.84 -11.72 -1.84
C LEU A 41 -5.04 -12.52 -0.81
N LEU A 42 -5.22 -12.23 0.48
CA LEU A 42 -4.48 -12.91 1.54
C LEU A 42 -4.80 -14.41 1.60
N LYS A 43 -6.07 -14.80 1.39
CA LYS A 43 -6.47 -16.20 1.32
C LYS A 43 -5.80 -16.96 0.17
N HIS A 44 -5.61 -16.32 -0.99
CA HIS A 44 -4.93 -16.96 -2.12
C HIS A 44 -3.46 -17.30 -1.81
N TYR A 45 -2.81 -16.51 -0.94
CA TYR A 45 -1.42 -16.69 -0.53
C TYR A 45 -1.25 -17.37 0.83
N ASP A 46 -2.32 -17.95 1.39
CA ASP A 46 -2.33 -18.57 2.72
C ASP A 46 -1.84 -17.65 3.86
N ILE A 47 -2.07 -16.34 3.71
CA ILE A 47 -1.69 -15.33 4.70
C ILE A 47 -2.82 -15.12 5.70
N GLN A 48 -2.60 -15.51 6.95
CA GLN A 48 -3.58 -15.34 8.03
C GLN A 48 -3.17 -14.19 8.95
N LYS A 49 -3.59 -12.96 8.61
CA LYS A 49 -3.30 -11.76 9.40
C LYS A 49 -4.53 -10.90 9.64
N PRO A 50 -4.62 -10.21 10.80
CA PRO A 50 -5.69 -9.25 11.05
C PRO A 50 -5.66 -8.13 10.01
N LEU A 51 -6.81 -7.89 9.38
CA LEU A 51 -7.03 -6.74 8.50
C LEU A 51 -7.65 -5.59 9.30
N LYS A 52 -7.10 -4.39 9.17
CA LYS A 52 -7.67 -3.15 9.69
C LYS A 52 -7.98 -2.21 8.53
N SER A 53 -9.16 -1.61 8.53
CA SER A 53 -9.56 -0.69 7.46
C SER A 53 -8.81 0.64 7.58
N TYR A 54 -8.22 1.10 6.48
CA TYR A 54 -7.49 2.35 6.33
C TYR A 54 -7.77 2.93 4.94
N HIS A 55 -8.58 3.98 4.88
CA HIS A 55 -9.05 4.61 3.66
C HIS A 55 -9.23 6.12 3.85
N LYS A 56 -9.30 6.91 2.77
CA LYS A 56 -9.29 8.39 2.79
C LYS A 56 -10.20 9.05 3.84
N PHE A 57 -11.35 8.46 4.17
CA PHE A 57 -12.31 8.99 5.14
C PHE A 57 -12.00 8.68 6.62
N ASN A 58 -11.08 7.76 6.92
CA ASN A 58 -10.75 7.35 8.28
C ASN A 58 -9.28 7.58 8.68
N GLU A 59 -8.39 7.92 7.72
CA GLU A 59 -6.94 8.02 7.95
C GLU A 59 -6.62 8.84 9.21
N SER A 60 -7.20 10.04 9.34
CA SER A 60 -6.96 10.93 10.49
C SER A 60 -7.48 10.38 11.82
N LYS A 61 -8.54 9.55 11.80
CA LYS A 61 -9.17 9.01 13.02
C LYS A 61 -8.36 7.87 13.62
N VAL A 62 -7.69 7.08 12.78
CA VAL A 62 -6.92 5.90 13.20
C VAL A 62 -5.42 6.15 13.27
N LEU A 63 -4.96 7.32 12.81
CA LEU A 63 -3.55 7.68 12.70
C LEU A 63 -2.79 7.52 14.02
N ASP A 64 -3.24 8.18 15.09
CA ASP A 64 -2.51 8.18 16.37
C ASP A 64 -2.34 6.77 16.92
N ARG A 65 -3.39 5.94 16.82
CA ARG A 65 -3.32 4.53 17.23
C ARG A 65 -2.29 3.74 16.43
N ILE A 66 -2.22 3.94 15.11
CA ILE A 66 -1.23 3.25 14.26
C ILE A 66 0.20 3.69 14.63
N LEU A 67 0.39 4.98 14.91
CA LEU A 67 1.70 5.51 15.31
C LEU A 67 2.14 4.96 16.68
N ASP A 68 1.21 4.81 17.61
CA ASP A 68 1.49 4.20 18.92
C ASP A 68 1.81 2.71 18.78
N ASP A 69 1.06 1.98 17.95
CA ASP A 69 1.34 0.58 17.60
C ASP A 69 2.76 0.44 17.00
N LEU A 70 3.16 1.30 16.04
CA LEU A 70 4.52 1.30 15.46
C LEU A 70 5.60 1.58 16.51
N LYS A 71 5.38 2.55 17.39
CA LYS A 71 6.30 2.89 18.49
C LYS A 71 6.44 1.76 19.50
N SER A 72 5.38 0.99 19.73
CA SER A 72 5.40 -0.18 20.61
C SER A 72 6.19 -1.36 20.03
N GLY A 73 6.64 -1.26 18.78
CA GLY A 73 7.48 -2.25 18.12
C GLY A 73 6.73 -3.14 17.13
N LEU A 74 5.43 -2.93 16.92
CA LEU A 74 4.66 -3.72 15.95
C LEU A 74 5.15 -3.46 14.52
N GLN A 75 5.16 -4.53 13.73
CA GLN A 75 5.38 -4.53 12.30
C GLN A 75 4.02 -4.42 11.59
N ILE A 76 3.82 -3.34 10.84
CA ILE A 76 2.55 -3.08 10.17
C ILE A 76 2.80 -2.99 8.67
N SER A 77 1.92 -3.58 7.87
CA SER A 77 1.91 -3.36 6.42
C SER A 77 0.71 -2.54 6.00
N LEU A 78 0.90 -1.63 5.04
CA LEU A 78 -0.14 -0.95 4.28
C LEU A 78 -0.17 -1.53 2.87
N ILE A 79 -1.35 -1.97 2.44
CA ILE A 79 -1.64 -2.39 1.07
C ILE A 79 -2.72 -1.48 0.46
N SER A 80 -2.73 -1.33 -0.86
CA SER A 80 -3.88 -0.80 -1.60
C SER A 80 -4.67 -1.94 -2.23
N ASP A 81 -5.89 -1.65 -2.67
CA ASP A 81 -6.72 -2.66 -3.34
C ASP A 81 -6.07 -3.15 -4.63
N ALA A 82 -5.29 -2.31 -5.32
CA ALA A 82 -4.51 -2.69 -6.48
C ALA A 82 -3.33 -1.74 -6.69
N GLY A 83 -2.12 -2.30 -6.85
CA GLY A 83 -0.93 -1.53 -7.21
C GLY A 83 -0.16 -1.01 -5.99
N THR A 84 0.44 0.17 -6.11
CA THR A 84 1.38 0.72 -5.11
C THR A 84 0.65 1.66 -4.14
N PRO A 85 0.65 1.36 -2.81
CA PRO A 85 0.05 2.23 -1.80
C PRO A 85 0.62 3.65 -1.83
N GLY A 86 -0.23 4.63 -1.56
CA GLY A 86 0.14 6.05 -1.57
C GLY A 86 0.21 6.71 -2.96
N ILE A 87 0.06 5.96 -4.06
CA ILE A 87 -0.02 6.51 -5.42
C ILE A 87 -1.47 6.52 -5.88
N ALA A 88 -2.12 7.69 -5.81
CA ALA A 88 -3.57 7.87 -5.99
C ALA A 88 -4.46 7.14 -4.94
N ASP A 89 -3.85 6.35 -4.06
CA ASP A 89 -4.44 5.62 -2.95
C ASP A 89 -4.15 6.30 -1.59
N PRO A 90 -4.79 5.88 -0.48
CA PRO A 90 -4.46 6.28 0.89
C PRO A 90 -3.02 5.95 1.27
N GLY A 91 -2.51 6.61 2.32
CA GLY A 91 -1.20 6.33 2.90
C GLY A 91 -0.28 7.55 3.03
N ALA A 92 -0.51 8.61 2.26
CA ALA A 92 0.31 9.82 2.31
C ALA A 92 0.30 10.49 3.70
N ILE A 93 -0.86 10.48 4.38
CA ILE A 93 -1.00 11.04 5.73
C ILE A 93 -0.16 10.24 6.74
N LEU A 94 -0.26 8.89 6.70
CA LEU A 94 0.50 8.02 7.59
C LEU A 94 2.01 8.10 7.32
N LEU A 95 2.43 8.11 6.05
CA LEU A 95 3.83 8.27 5.65
C LEU A 95 4.41 9.57 6.23
N LYS A 96 3.73 10.69 6.01
CA LYS A 96 4.16 12.00 6.52
C LYS A 96 4.33 11.96 8.04
N ALA A 97 3.34 11.43 8.75
CA ALA A 97 3.38 11.36 10.21
C ALA A 97 4.50 10.44 10.75
N CYS A 98 4.82 9.36 10.03
CA CYS A 98 5.94 8.48 10.35
C CYS A 98 7.29 9.20 10.17
N VAL A 99 7.48 9.87 9.04
CA VAL A 99 8.70 10.64 8.75
C VAL A 99 8.93 11.74 9.79
N GLU A 100 7.88 12.50 10.13
CA GLU A 100 7.94 13.55 11.16
C GLU A 100 8.34 13.02 12.55
N ARG A 101 8.07 11.74 12.84
CA ARG A 101 8.35 11.09 14.12
C ARG A 101 9.59 10.19 14.09
N GLY A 102 10.33 10.19 12.98
CA GLY A 102 11.50 9.32 12.81
C GLY A 102 11.17 7.82 12.82
N LEU A 103 9.92 7.45 12.49
CA LEU A 103 9.53 6.05 12.35
C LEU A 103 9.97 5.54 10.97
N GLU A 104 10.58 4.36 10.95
CA GLU A 104 11.06 3.74 9.71
C GLU A 104 9.89 3.32 8.82
N VAL A 105 9.98 3.70 7.54
CA VAL A 105 9.05 3.28 6.51
C VAL A 105 9.84 2.62 5.38
N ILE A 106 9.45 1.39 5.03
CA ILE A 106 10.06 0.63 3.95
C ILE A 106 9.03 0.44 2.84
N SER A 107 9.33 0.94 1.64
CA SER A 107 8.51 0.69 0.46
C SER A 107 9.04 -0.49 -0.34
N LEU A 108 8.15 -1.43 -0.67
CA LEU A 108 8.47 -2.54 -1.55
C LEU A 108 8.30 -2.13 -3.01
N PRO A 109 9.22 -2.55 -3.91
CA PRO A 109 8.94 -2.51 -5.34
C PRO A 109 7.82 -3.51 -5.67
N GLY A 110 7.04 -3.24 -6.70
CA GLY A 110 5.97 -4.10 -7.15
C GLY A 110 5.09 -3.45 -8.23
N PRO A 111 3.89 -4.02 -8.49
CA PRO A 111 3.03 -3.56 -9.57
C PRO A 111 2.62 -2.09 -9.44
N CYS A 112 2.70 -1.36 -10.56
CA CYS A 112 2.30 0.04 -10.67
C CYS A 112 1.73 0.28 -12.08
N ALA A 113 0.41 0.50 -12.17
CA ALA A 113 -0.29 0.54 -13.46
C ALA A 113 0.28 1.60 -14.43
N VAL A 114 0.63 2.80 -13.94
CA VAL A 114 1.19 3.86 -14.80
C VAL A 114 2.54 3.48 -15.39
N VAL A 115 3.43 2.88 -14.59
CA VAL A 115 4.77 2.48 -15.03
C VAL A 115 4.68 1.30 -16.00
N THR A 116 3.83 0.31 -15.70
CA THR A 116 3.58 -0.84 -16.58
C THR A 116 3.00 -0.41 -17.93
N ALA A 117 2.07 0.55 -17.95
CA ALA A 117 1.51 1.05 -19.20
C ALA A 117 2.54 1.87 -20.01
N LEU A 118 3.30 2.75 -19.34
CA LEU A 118 4.28 3.60 -19.99
C LEU A 118 5.40 2.78 -20.67
N SER A 119 5.89 1.73 -20.01
CA SER A 119 6.98 0.89 -20.54
C SER A 119 6.62 0.14 -21.84
N ALA A 120 5.33 -0.07 -22.10
CA ALA A 120 4.82 -0.71 -23.31
C ALA A 120 4.19 0.27 -24.30
N SER A 121 4.24 1.58 -24.03
CA SER A 121 3.45 2.58 -24.79
C SER A 121 4.07 3.03 -26.11
N GLY A 122 5.39 2.87 -26.28
CA GLY A 122 6.14 3.47 -27.40
C GLY A 122 6.35 4.99 -27.30
N LEU A 123 5.94 5.62 -26.19
CA LEU A 123 6.22 7.03 -25.89
C LEU A 123 7.62 7.19 -25.28
N ASP A 124 8.10 8.43 -25.23
CA ASP A 124 9.33 8.76 -24.48
C ASP A 124 9.14 8.45 -22.99
N THR A 125 10.09 7.69 -22.44
CA THR A 125 10.11 7.24 -21.05
C THR A 125 11.21 7.91 -20.22
N GLU A 126 12.02 8.80 -20.80
CA GLU A 126 13.07 9.51 -20.05
C GLU A 126 12.45 10.47 -19.03
N ARG A 127 11.36 11.15 -19.41
CA ARG A 127 10.64 12.09 -18.56
C ARG A 127 9.14 11.93 -18.76
N PHE A 128 8.41 11.70 -17.69
CA PHE A 128 6.96 11.63 -17.71
C PHE A 128 6.36 12.25 -16.45
N GLN A 129 5.08 12.62 -16.54
CA GLN A 129 4.31 13.15 -15.42
C GLN A 129 3.09 12.29 -15.15
N PHE A 130 2.97 11.77 -13.93
CA PHE A 130 1.72 11.16 -13.45
C PHE A 130 0.83 12.22 -12.81
N VAL A 131 -0.38 12.39 -13.33
CA VAL A 131 -1.37 13.39 -12.86
C VAL A 131 -2.61 12.75 -12.20
N GLY A 132 -2.66 11.42 -12.12
CA GLY A 132 -3.81 10.71 -11.58
C GLY A 132 -5.07 10.89 -12.41
N PHE A 133 -6.21 11.09 -11.74
CA PHE A 133 -7.52 11.21 -12.38
C PHE A 133 -7.85 12.66 -12.72
N LEU A 134 -8.33 12.88 -13.95
CA LEU A 134 -8.87 14.18 -14.34
C LEU A 134 -10.11 14.54 -13.50
N PRO A 135 -10.40 15.84 -13.30
CA PRO A 135 -11.61 16.28 -12.62
C PRO A 135 -12.85 15.65 -13.27
N LYS A 136 -13.78 15.15 -12.45
CA LYS A 136 -15.09 14.72 -12.96
C LYS A 136 -15.74 15.93 -13.64
N LYS A 137 -16.15 15.77 -14.90
CA LYS A 137 -16.99 16.78 -15.57
C LYS A 137 -18.21 17.03 -14.67
N LYS A 138 -18.47 18.30 -14.36
CA LYS A 138 -19.75 18.72 -13.79
C LYS A 138 -20.85 18.59 -14.82
#